data_AF-A0A4Q1AHA8-F1
#
_entry.id   AF-A0A4Q1AHA8-F1
#
_cell.length_a   1.000
_cell.length_b   1.000
_cell.length_c   1.000
_cell.angle_alpha   90.00
_cell.angle_beta   90.00
_cell.angle_gamma   90.00
#
_symmetry.space_group_name_H-M   'P 1'
#
loop_
_entity.id
_entity.type
_entity.pdbx_description
1 polymer ?
#
loop_
_entity_poly.entity_id
_entity_poly.type
_entity_poly.pdbx_seq_one_letter_code
_entity_poly.pdbx_strand_id
1 'polypeptide(L)'
;MKLEISLFRFDYKSDYLPYYTKNFIKIKNEKTLQEILNTINDEAPFEYRNTDHFLLVVNGYYTTTATTISDLVEDFGTDLTIEPISIRRAHTDLCINDADFQERLKVLAEFIDEEDIKKYNEYKIYFYASNTINYEYDYIGDAILLLAYDLIQKDNSKEKDILEALKEYECGAQFHTNLKNRVFNFDNEVENKIETIREKLKLIKPIKEQNLFLDKKNSIDFGTFEDDYKIKHNFEDFNLAYFSGLEKDVQTLQLLESLNAKIIDTPSMHTDLALQTFHVNSDFSIKLASTVMLDAFDNSADLLVVDCENLFYLFDSNRKAMQKVSGREIILPVIHKNELQKLVSGEHEAVKPQLKKHVIDPEII
;
A
#
# COMPACT_ATOMS: atom_id res chain seq x y z
N MET A 1 -31.33 -5.66 -0.79
CA MET A 1 -29.99 -5.99 -0.26
C MET A 1 -29.88 -5.44 1.16
N LYS A 2 -29.11 -6.07 2.05
CA LYS A 2 -28.83 -5.57 3.41
C LYS A 2 -27.32 -5.31 3.48
N LEU A 3 -26.92 -4.14 3.97
CA LEU A 3 -25.54 -3.81 4.27
C LEU A 3 -25.30 -3.86 5.78
N GLU A 4 -24.11 -4.30 6.16
CA GLU A 4 -23.61 -4.25 7.54
C GLU A 4 -22.44 -3.28 7.56
N ILE A 5 -22.66 -2.09 8.13
CA ILE A 5 -21.71 -0.99 8.07
C ILE A 5 -21.07 -0.77 9.44
N SER A 6 -19.76 -0.91 9.49
CA SER A 6 -18.91 -0.48 10.62
C SER A 6 -18.47 0.95 10.37
N LEU A 7 -19.12 1.91 11.03
CA LEU A 7 -18.84 3.33 10.84
C LEU A 7 -17.92 3.83 11.96
N PHE A 8 -16.77 4.38 11.57
CA PHE A 8 -15.82 5.04 12.45
C PHE A 8 -16.47 6.23 13.18
N ARG A 9 -16.24 6.31 14.50
CA ARG A 9 -16.69 7.39 15.38
C ARG A 9 -15.53 7.88 16.24
N PHE A 10 -15.42 9.19 16.35
CA PHE A 10 -14.40 9.85 17.17
C PHE A 10 -14.70 11.33 17.33
N ASP A 11 -14.52 11.90 18.52
CA ASP A 11 -14.45 13.34 18.74
C ASP A 11 -13.14 13.69 19.46
N TYR A 12 -12.26 14.42 18.77
CA TYR A 12 -10.95 14.79 19.29
C TYR A 12 -10.98 15.59 20.61
N LYS A 13 -12.12 16.18 20.99
CA LYS A 13 -12.28 16.92 22.25
C LYS A 13 -12.68 16.04 23.42
N SER A 14 -13.34 14.92 23.16
CA SER A 14 -14.05 14.17 24.20
C SER A 14 -13.68 12.68 24.25
N ASP A 15 -13.38 12.08 23.11
CA ASP A 15 -13.06 10.66 23.02
C ASP A 15 -11.56 10.40 23.26
N TYR A 16 -11.27 9.34 24.03
CA TYR A 16 -9.91 8.89 24.28
C TYR A 16 -9.37 8.02 23.14
N LEU A 17 -10.22 7.17 22.56
CA LEU A 17 -9.91 6.29 21.44
C LEU A 17 -11.09 6.26 20.48
N PRO A 18 -10.84 6.08 19.16
CA PRO A 18 -11.91 5.87 18.21
C PRO A 18 -12.63 4.54 18.47
N TYR A 19 -13.88 4.46 18.03
CA TYR A 19 -14.68 3.25 18.08
C TYR A 19 -15.53 3.11 16.81
N TYR A 20 -16.18 1.96 16.62
CA TYR A 20 -17.03 1.70 15.46
C TYR A 20 -18.46 1.42 15.89
N THR A 21 -19.40 2.09 15.24
CA THR A 21 -20.84 1.77 15.36
C THR A 21 -21.25 0.80 14.27
N LYS A 22 -22.13 -0.15 14.59
CA LYS A 22 -22.66 -1.12 13.63
C LYS A 22 -24.04 -0.66 13.16
N ASN A 23 -24.18 -0.42 11.86
CA ASN A 23 -25.40 0.05 11.23
C ASN A 23 -25.88 -1.00 10.22
N PHE A 24 -27.14 -1.41 10.32
CA PHE A 24 -27.73 -2.43 9.46
C PHE A 24 -28.73 -1.79 8.50
N ILE A 25 -28.27 -1.47 7.29
CA ILE A 25 -29.07 -0.70 6.33
C ILE A 25 -29.71 -1.65 5.32
N LYS A 26 -31.04 -1.63 5.24
CA LYS A 26 -31.78 -2.31 4.17
C LYS A 26 -31.94 -1.34 3.00
N ILE A 27 -31.15 -1.53 1.95
CA ILE A 27 -31.20 -0.70 0.75
C ILE A 27 -32.59 -0.79 0.13
N LYS A 28 -33.21 0.37 -0.02
CA LYS A 28 -34.47 0.57 -0.73
C LYS A 28 -34.20 1.19 -2.10
N ASN A 29 -33.62 2.39 -2.08
CA ASN A 29 -33.40 3.22 -3.27
C ASN A 29 -32.00 3.85 -3.30
N GLU A 30 -31.21 3.68 -2.25
CA GLU A 30 -29.87 4.25 -2.09
C GLU A 30 -28.92 3.65 -3.14
N LYS A 31 -28.25 4.51 -3.89
CA LYS A 31 -27.35 4.17 -4.99
C LYS A 31 -25.91 4.49 -4.69
N THR A 32 -25.64 5.50 -3.88
CA THR A 32 -24.28 5.98 -3.58
C THR A 32 -23.99 5.94 -2.09
N LEU A 33 -22.70 5.99 -1.75
CA LEU A 33 -22.26 6.15 -0.36
C LEU A 33 -22.86 7.40 0.29
N GLN A 34 -23.00 8.50 -0.44
CA GLN A 34 -23.62 9.72 0.06
C GLN A 34 -25.03 9.46 0.62
N GLU A 35 -25.86 8.71 -0.12
CA GLU A 35 -27.23 8.41 0.28
C GLU A 35 -27.28 7.45 1.48
N ILE A 36 -26.34 6.51 1.56
CA ILE A 36 -26.16 5.64 2.73
C ILE A 36 -25.76 6.46 3.98
N LEU A 37 -24.79 7.37 3.86
CA LEU A 37 -24.36 8.23 4.97
C LEU A 37 -25.51 9.15 5.44
N ASN A 38 -26.27 9.73 4.50
CA ASN A 38 -27.47 10.50 4.83
C ASN A 38 -28.48 9.66 5.64
N THR A 39 -28.74 8.43 5.20
CA THR A 39 -29.66 7.52 5.88
C THR A 39 -29.22 7.19 7.30
N ILE A 40 -27.93 6.89 7.49
CA ILE A 40 -27.36 6.64 8.83
C ILE A 40 -27.46 7.90 9.69
N ASN A 41 -27.15 9.07 9.14
CA ASN A 41 -27.13 10.34 9.87
C ASN A 41 -28.53 10.78 10.32
N ASP A 42 -29.56 10.48 9.52
CA ASP A 42 -30.96 10.74 9.87
C ASP A 42 -31.43 9.91 11.08
N GLU A 43 -30.90 8.68 11.23
CA GLU A 43 -31.21 7.79 12.36
C GLU A 43 -30.34 8.07 13.60
N ALA A 44 -29.03 8.29 13.39
CA ALA A 44 -28.04 8.50 14.43
C ALA A 44 -27.00 9.53 13.97
N PRO A 45 -27.14 10.81 14.36
CA PRO A 45 -26.27 11.87 13.87
C PRO A 45 -24.78 11.64 14.09
N PHE A 46 -23.99 12.00 13.09
CA PHE A 46 -22.53 11.98 13.09
C PHE A 46 -21.98 13.05 12.12
N GLU A 47 -20.70 13.39 12.25
CA GLU A 47 -20.10 14.46 11.44
C GLU A 47 -19.46 13.95 10.14
N TYR A 48 -19.94 14.51 9.02
CA TYR A 48 -19.37 14.36 7.68
C TYR A 48 -19.83 15.54 6.82
N ARG A 49 -19.24 15.72 5.64
CA ARG A 49 -19.69 16.76 4.70
C ARG A 49 -20.69 16.16 3.71
N ASN A 50 -21.89 16.74 3.65
CA ASN A 50 -22.92 16.30 2.71
C ASN A 50 -22.66 16.85 1.31
N THR A 51 -21.77 16.19 0.57
CA THR A 51 -21.38 16.50 -0.81
C THR A 51 -20.88 15.22 -1.45
N ASP A 52 -21.16 15.00 -2.73
CA ASP A 52 -20.73 13.83 -3.49
C ASP A 52 -19.19 13.71 -3.61
N HIS A 53 -18.45 14.79 -3.42
CA HIS A 53 -16.98 14.81 -3.44
C HIS A 53 -16.33 14.61 -2.06
N PHE A 54 -17.09 14.21 -1.03
CA PHE A 54 -16.52 13.97 0.29
C PHE A 54 -15.64 12.72 0.26
N LEU A 55 -14.39 12.87 0.70
CA LEU A 55 -13.39 11.82 0.63
C LEU A 55 -13.38 10.98 1.91
N LEU A 56 -13.30 9.66 1.76
CA LEU A 56 -13.32 8.71 2.87
C LEU A 56 -12.62 7.40 2.47
N VAL A 57 -12.53 6.45 3.40
CA VAL A 57 -12.02 5.11 3.14
C VAL A 57 -13.15 4.09 3.31
N VAL A 58 -13.28 3.15 2.38
CA VAL A 58 -14.14 1.96 2.51
C VAL A 58 -13.28 0.71 2.41
N ASN A 59 -13.30 -0.14 3.44
CA ASN A 59 -12.53 -1.39 3.51
C ASN A 59 -11.05 -1.22 3.13
N GLY A 60 -10.43 -0.12 3.57
CA GLY A 60 -9.03 0.21 3.29
C GLY A 60 -8.77 0.93 1.97
N TYR A 61 -9.77 1.07 1.09
CA TYR A 61 -9.65 1.78 -0.19
C TYR A 61 -10.16 3.21 -0.11
N TYR A 62 -9.36 4.14 -0.64
CA TYR A 62 -9.65 5.56 -0.65
C TYR A 62 -10.62 5.87 -1.77
N THR A 63 -11.70 6.57 -1.47
CA THR A 63 -12.77 6.83 -2.42
C THR A 63 -13.55 8.09 -2.06
N THR A 64 -14.62 8.37 -2.81
CA THR A 64 -15.52 9.49 -2.54
C THR A 64 -16.93 8.97 -2.25
N THR A 65 -17.75 9.83 -1.65
CA THR A 65 -19.17 9.57 -1.43
C THR A 65 -20.01 9.42 -2.70
N ALA A 66 -19.47 9.79 -3.87
CA ALA A 66 -20.11 9.55 -5.16
C ALA A 66 -20.08 8.07 -5.57
N THR A 67 -19.18 7.27 -4.99
CA THR A 67 -19.02 5.85 -5.33
C THR A 67 -20.31 5.09 -5.11
N THR A 68 -20.63 4.23 -6.07
CA THR A 68 -21.89 3.50 -6.08
C THR A 68 -21.84 2.31 -5.13
N ILE A 69 -22.98 1.98 -4.54
CA ILE A 69 -23.10 0.83 -3.66
C ILE A 69 -23.01 -0.49 -4.43
N SER A 70 -23.39 -0.51 -5.71
CA SER A 70 -23.21 -1.71 -6.55
C SER A 70 -21.75 -2.06 -6.69
N ASP A 71 -20.89 -1.09 -7.00
CA ASP A 71 -19.46 -1.34 -7.23
C ASP A 71 -18.78 -1.80 -5.93
N LEU A 72 -19.13 -1.18 -4.80
CA LEU A 72 -18.58 -1.58 -3.49
C LEU A 72 -19.02 -2.98 -3.09
N VAL A 73 -20.25 -3.37 -3.38
CA VAL A 73 -20.74 -4.71 -3.04
C VAL A 73 -20.15 -5.77 -3.97
N GLU A 74 -19.89 -5.44 -5.22
CA GLU A 74 -19.20 -6.32 -6.15
C GLU A 74 -17.79 -6.67 -5.65
N ASP A 75 -17.03 -5.67 -5.19
CA ASP A 75 -15.63 -5.84 -4.78
C ASP A 75 -15.48 -6.31 -3.32
N PHE A 76 -16.35 -5.83 -2.42
CA PHE A 76 -16.18 -6.01 -0.97
C PHE A 76 -17.32 -6.79 -0.30
N GLY A 77 -18.38 -7.13 -1.01
CA GLY A 77 -19.57 -7.73 -0.43
C GLY A 77 -20.39 -6.74 0.41
N THR A 78 -21.22 -7.27 1.30
CA THR A 78 -22.19 -6.46 2.06
C THR A 78 -21.65 -5.91 3.39
N ASP A 79 -20.45 -6.34 3.79
CA ASP A 79 -19.83 -5.96 5.05
C ASP A 79 -18.80 -4.85 4.78
N LEU A 80 -19.20 -3.62 5.09
CA LEU A 80 -18.41 -2.42 4.77
C LEU A 80 -17.93 -1.76 6.07
N THR A 81 -16.70 -1.30 6.06
CA THR A 81 -16.08 -0.49 7.10
C THR A 81 -15.78 0.87 6.50
N ILE A 82 -16.34 1.92 7.08
CA ILE A 82 -16.24 3.30 6.60
C ILE A 82 -15.44 4.12 7.61
N GLU A 83 -14.37 4.75 7.14
CA GLU A 83 -13.41 5.50 7.94
C GLU A 83 -13.15 6.88 7.33
N PRO A 84 -12.70 7.87 8.13
CA PRO A 84 -12.19 9.13 7.59
C PRO A 84 -11.04 8.86 6.63
N ILE A 85 -10.80 9.77 5.67
CA ILE A 85 -9.67 9.65 4.73
C ILE A 85 -8.31 9.55 5.43
N SER A 86 -8.22 9.98 6.70
CA SER A 86 -7.06 9.72 7.55
C SER A 86 -7.49 9.64 9.02
N ILE A 87 -7.47 8.44 9.60
CA ILE A 87 -7.77 8.21 11.03
C ILE A 87 -6.85 9.06 11.92
N ARG A 88 -5.57 9.16 11.57
CA ARG A 88 -4.59 9.96 12.32
C ARG A 88 -4.93 11.44 12.40
N ARG A 89 -5.63 11.96 11.39
CA ARG A 89 -6.06 13.35 11.30
C ARG A 89 -7.54 13.53 11.61
N ALA A 90 -8.20 12.47 12.07
CA ALA A 90 -9.61 12.51 12.45
C ALA A 90 -9.81 13.62 13.48
N HIS A 91 -10.74 14.50 13.16
CA HIS A 91 -11.14 15.61 14.01
C HIS A 91 -12.46 15.25 14.67
N THR A 92 -13.52 15.07 13.88
CA THR A 92 -14.82 14.60 14.36
C THR A 92 -15.44 13.65 13.34
N ASP A 93 -15.70 12.41 13.76
CA ASP A 93 -16.20 11.29 12.96
C ASP A 93 -15.43 11.13 11.64
N LEU A 94 -16.04 11.44 10.49
CA LEU A 94 -15.39 11.30 9.18
C LEU A 94 -14.60 12.56 8.77
N CYS A 95 -14.76 13.68 9.47
CA CYS A 95 -14.05 14.91 9.18
C CYS A 95 -12.62 14.87 9.71
N ILE A 96 -11.68 15.42 8.94
CA ILE A 96 -10.26 15.50 9.28
C ILE A 96 -9.75 16.94 9.38
N ASN A 97 -8.64 17.13 10.09
CA ASN A 97 -7.79 18.30 9.95
C ASN A 97 -6.83 18.13 8.77
N ASP A 98 -6.97 18.95 7.72
CA ASP A 98 -6.17 18.90 6.50
C ASP A 98 -5.12 20.01 6.37
N ALA A 99 -4.74 20.65 7.48
CA ALA A 99 -3.78 21.74 7.50
C ALA A 99 -2.41 21.38 6.90
N ASP A 100 -1.95 20.14 7.07
CA ASP A 100 -0.69 19.66 6.52
C ASP A 100 -0.75 19.56 4.99
N PHE A 101 -1.84 19.04 4.44
CA PHE A 101 -2.10 19.06 3.00
C PHE A 101 -2.07 20.48 2.43
N GLN A 102 -2.71 21.45 3.12
CA GLN A 102 -2.69 22.85 2.68
C GLN A 102 -1.30 23.47 2.77
N GLU A 103 -0.51 23.09 3.78
CA GLU A 103 0.85 23.60 3.95
C GLU A 103 1.79 23.17 2.81
N ARG A 104 1.59 21.98 2.23
CA ARG A 104 2.44 21.50 1.13
C ARG A 104 2.38 22.39 -0.12
N LEU A 105 1.30 23.16 -0.32
CA LEU A 105 1.22 24.14 -1.41
C LEU A 105 2.33 25.17 -1.39
N LYS A 106 2.90 25.47 -0.20
CA LYS A 106 4.01 26.43 -0.07
C LYS A 106 5.21 26.07 -0.94
N VAL A 107 5.41 24.79 -1.25
CA VAL A 107 6.51 24.31 -2.10
C VAL A 107 6.43 24.91 -3.51
N LEU A 108 5.22 25.15 -4.03
CA LEU A 108 5.01 25.66 -5.39
C LEU A 108 4.32 27.03 -5.41
N ALA A 109 4.30 27.75 -4.28
CA ALA A 109 3.52 28.98 -4.11
C ALA A 109 3.86 30.08 -5.13
N GLU A 110 5.11 30.14 -5.60
CA GLU A 110 5.56 31.15 -6.57
C GLU A 110 5.06 30.88 -8.01
N PHE A 111 4.57 29.66 -8.28
CA PHE A 111 4.19 29.22 -9.62
C PHE A 111 2.67 29.17 -9.86
N ILE A 112 1.88 29.22 -8.78
CA ILE A 112 0.45 28.90 -8.79
C ILE A 112 -0.45 30.13 -8.77
N ASP A 113 -1.63 29.98 -9.38
CA ASP A 113 -2.76 30.90 -9.29
C ASP A 113 -3.98 30.25 -8.61
N GLU A 114 -5.11 30.96 -8.56
CA GLU A 114 -6.36 30.44 -7.96
C GLU A 114 -6.91 29.19 -8.65
N GLU A 115 -6.67 29.02 -9.95
CA GLU A 115 -7.12 27.85 -10.71
C GLU A 115 -6.26 26.63 -10.35
N ASP A 116 -4.94 26.84 -10.24
CA ASP A 116 -3.99 25.81 -9.82
C ASP A 116 -4.27 25.33 -8.38
N ILE A 117 -4.69 26.22 -7.47
CA ILE A 117 -5.10 25.86 -6.10
C ILE A 117 -6.38 25.00 -6.12
N LYS A 118 -7.36 25.32 -6.98
CA LYS A 118 -8.57 24.48 -7.12
C LYS A 118 -8.19 23.10 -7.63
N LYS A 119 -7.31 23.04 -8.64
CA LYS A 119 -6.82 21.78 -9.20
C LYS A 119 -6.10 20.94 -8.14
N TYR A 120 -5.23 21.55 -7.34
CA TYR A 120 -4.54 20.85 -6.24
C TYR A 120 -5.51 20.19 -5.26
N ASN A 121 -6.61 20.86 -4.91
CA ASN A 121 -7.60 20.31 -4.00
C ASN A 121 -8.29 19.05 -4.55
N GLU A 122 -8.37 18.87 -5.87
CA GLU A 122 -8.85 17.62 -6.48
C GLU A 122 -7.89 16.45 -6.22
N TYR A 123 -6.58 16.73 -6.08
CA TYR A 123 -5.56 15.72 -5.79
C TYR A 123 -5.45 15.33 -4.32
N LYS A 124 -6.32 15.88 -3.45
CA LYS A 124 -6.32 15.57 -2.00
C LYS A 124 -6.44 14.08 -1.70
N ILE A 125 -7.18 13.33 -2.51
CA ILE A 125 -7.31 11.88 -2.34
C ILE A 125 -5.94 11.18 -2.46
N TYR A 126 -5.11 11.60 -3.42
CA TYR A 126 -3.79 11.00 -3.66
C TYR A 126 -2.79 11.36 -2.57
N PHE A 127 -2.88 12.56 -1.99
CA PHE A 127 -2.08 12.93 -0.83
C PHE A 127 -2.30 11.97 0.34
N TYR A 128 -3.55 11.69 0.69
CA TYR A 128 -3.87 10.84 1.84
C TYR A 128 -3.81 9.33 1.54
N ALA A 129 -3.99 8.93 0.28
CA ALA A 129 -3.87 7.53 -0.14
C ALA A 129 -2.43 7.04 -0.12
N SER A 130 -1.46 7.94 -0.31
CA SER A 130 -0.03 7.66 -0.29
C SER A 130 0.36 6.87 0.95
N ASN A 131 0.93 5.67 0.77
CA ASN A 131 1.35 4.86 1.92
C ASN A 131 2.49 5.54 2.69
N THR A 132 3.29 6.33 1.99
CA THR A 132 4.42 7.09 2.53
C THR A 132 4.07 7.93 3.73
N ILE A 133 2.91 8.60 3.74
CA ILE A 133 2.52 9.48 4.87
C ILE A 133 2.23 8.69 6.16
N ASN A 134 2.16 7.37 6.12
CA ASN A 134 2.05 6.53 7.32
C ASN A 134 3.41 6.38 8.02
N TYR A 135 4.50 6.59 7.29
CA TYR A 135 5.88 6.39 7.75
C TYR A 135 6.68 7.70 7.83
N GLU A 136 6.44 8.60 6.89
CA GLU A 136 7.16 9.86 6.71
C GLU A 136 6.16 11.01 6.62
N TYR A 137 5.88 11.60 7.78
CA TYR A 137 4.84 12.63 7.90
C TYR A 137 5.18 13.93 7.19
N ASP A 138 6.48 14.17 7.03
CA ASP A 138 6.99 15.31 6.30
C ASP A 138 7.05 15.06 4.80
N TYR A 139 6.49 13.95 4.28
CA TYR A 139 6.43 13.73 2.83
C TYR A 139 5.75 14.88 2.08
N ILE A 140 6.36 15.25 0.95
CA ILE A 140 5.88 16.33 0.08
C ILE A 140 4.46 16.08 -0.42
N GLY A 141 4.11 14.80 -0.61
CA GLY A 141 2.80 14.35 -1.03
C GLY A 141 2.64 14.25 -2.55
N ASP A 142 1.95 13.20 -2.98
CA ASP A 142 1.71 12.91 -4.41
C ASP A 142 0.91 14.02 -5.10
N ALA A 143 0.03 14.71 -4.36
CA ALA A 143 -0.71 15.86 -4.87
C ALA A 143 0.19 17.01 -5.36
N ILE A 144 1.34 17.24 -4.72
CA ILE A 144 2.29 18.27 -5.16
C ILE A 144 3.03 17.82 -6.42
N LEU A 145 3.34 16.53 -6.56
CA LEU A 145 3.96 15.99 -7.77
C LEU A 145 3.01 16.11 -8.97
N LEU A 146 1.72 15.83 -8.76
CA LEU A 146 0.68 16.01 -9.77
C LEU A 146 0.49 17.48 -10.17
N LEU A 147 0.47 18.39 -9.19
CA LEU A 147 0.40 19.82 -9.46
C LEU A 147 1.63 20.32 -10.23
N ALA A 148 2.84 19.87 -9.85
CA ALA A 148 4.06 20.20 -10.58
C ALA A 148 4.00 19.75 -12.04
N TYR A 149 3.48 18.53 -12.30
CA TYR A 149 3.26 18.06 -13.66
C TYR A 149 2.35 19.01 -14.45
N ASP A 150 1.19 19.34 -13.91
CA ASP A 150 0.22 20.20 -14.59
C ASP A 150 0.79 21.61 -14.85
N LEU A 151 1.54 22.19 -13.90
CA LEU A 151 2.21 23.48 -14.07
C LEU A 151 3.27 23.45 -15.17
N ILE A 152 4.04 22.37 -15.28
CA ILE A 152 5.04 22.17 -16.34
C ILE A 152 4.35 22.05 -17.71
N GLN A 153 3.21 21.36 -17.79
CA GLN A 153 2.44 21.28 -19.03
C GLN A 153 1.82 22.62 -19.41
N LYS A 154 1.36 23.42 -18.43
CA LYS A 154 0.81 24.76 -18.62
C LYS A 154 1.86 25.75 -19.12
N ASP A 155 3.07 25.72 -18.56
CA ASP A 155 4.19 26.58 -18.95
C ASP A 155 5.55 25.90 -18.77
N ASN A 156 6.05 25.29 -19.85
CA ASN A 156 7.32 24.58 -19.86
C ASN A 156 8.54 25.49 -19.57
N SER A 157 8.40 26.83 -19.67
CA SER A 157 9.51 27.74 -19.34
C SER A 157 9.87 27.71 -17.84
N LYS A 158 8.93 27.32 -16.98
CA LYS A 158 9.09 27.21 -15.52
C LYS A 158 9.61 25.84 -15.06
N GLU A 159 9.78 24.86 -15.96
CA GLU A 159 10.11 23.48 -15.59
C GLU A 159 11.32 23.40 -14.67
N LYS A 160 12.40 24.11 -15.02
CA LYS A 160 13.64 24.06 -14.25
C LYS A 160 13.43 24.52 -12.80
N ASP A 161 12.72 25.63 -12.60
CA ASP A 161 12.54 26.24 -11.29
C ASP A 161 11.56 25.43 -10.43
N ILE A 162 10.51 24.86 -11.05
CA ILE A 162 9.59 23.92 -10.39
C ILE A 162 10.35 22.67 -9.92
N LEU A 163 11.16 22.06 -10.79
CA LEU A 163 11.93 20.87 -10.44
C LEU A 163 12.99 21.17 -9.36
N GLU A 164 13.52 22.39 -9.30
CA GLU A 164 14.43 22.79 -8.22
C GLU A 164 13.70 22.91 -6.88
N ALA A 165 12.54 23.57 -6.85
CA ALA A 165 11.70 23.68 -5.65
C ALA A 165 11.32 22.29 -5.08
N LEU A 166 11.05 21.30 -5.95
CA LEU A 166 10.79 19.93 -5.52
C LEU A 166 12.03 19.24 -4.93
N LYS A 167 13.24 19.51 -5.44
CA LYS A 167 14.49 18.90 -4.94
C LYS A 167 14.93 19.45 -3.60
N GLU A 168 14.64 20.72 -3.32
CA GLU A 168 14.98 21.35 -2.05
C GLU A 168 14.19 20.75 -0.88
N TYR A 169 13.08 20.07 -1.17
CA TYR A 169 12.26 19.42 -0.17
C TYR A 169 12.81 18.04 0.21
N GLU A 170 13.33 17.91 1.43
CA GLU A 170 14.07 16.72 1.90
C GLU A 170 13.28 15.42 1.74
N CYS A 171 12.04 15.38 2.26
CA CYS A 171 11.15 14.22 2.11
C CYS A 171 10.36 14.32 0.80
N GLY A 172 11.08 14.37 -0.32
CA GLY A 172 10.56 14.61 -1.66
C GLY A 172 10.10 13.35 -2.42
N ALA A 173 10.05 13.46 -3.74
CA ALA A 173 9.50 12.44 -4.66
C ALA A 173 10.19 11.06 -4.59
N GLN A 174 11.37 10.95 -3.99
CA GLN A 174 12.07 9.67 -3.78
C GLN A 174 11.36 8.75 -2.80
N PHE A 175 10.42 9.28 -2.01
CA PHE A 175 9.60 8.53 -1.06
C PHE A 175 8.26 8.09 -1.64
N HIS A 176 7.95 8.37 -2.91
CA HIS A 176 6.69 7.95 -3.53
C HIS A 176 6.51 6.42 -3.47
N THR A 177 5.28 6.00 -3.17
CA THR A 177 4.78 4.62 -3.33
C THR A 177 3.55 4.65 -4.22
N ASN A 178 3.48 3.72 -5.17
CA ASN A 178 2.39 3.65 -6.15
C ASN A 178 0.99 3.56 -5.49
N LEU A 179 0.00 4.25 -6.06
CA LEU A 179 -1.35 4.41 -5.51
C LEU A 179 -2.38 3.40 -6.05
N LYS A 180 -2.01 2.54 -7.01
CA LYS A 180 -2.93 1.64 -7.73
C LYS A 180 -3.80 0.78 -6.82
N ASN A 181 -3.23 0.21 -5.77
CA ASN A 181 -3.94 -0.65 -4.82
C ASN A 181 -4.45 0.10 -3.59
N ARG A 182 -4.45 1.44 -3.63
CA ARG A 182 -4.85 2.31 -2.51
C ARG A 182 -6.14 3.04 -2.80
N VAL A 183 -6.37 3.47 -4.04
CA VAL A 183 -7.54 4.23 -4.43
C VAL A 183 -8.52 3.33 -5.17
N PHE A 184 -9.80 3.39 -4.82
CA PHE A 184 -10.85 2.63 -5.50
C PHE A 184 -11.03 3.14 -6.94
N ASN A 185 -11.12 2.23 -7.92
CA ASN A 185 -11.19 2.57 -9.35
C ASN A 185 -10.09 3.54 -9.81
N PHE A 186 -8.85 3.26 -9.42
CA PHE A 186 -7.72 4.12 -9.67
C PHE A 186 -7.43 4.38 -11.16
N ASP A 187 -7.15 5.64 -11.49
CA ASP A 187 -6.73 6.07 -12.83
C ASP A 187 -5.20 5.98 -12.96
N ASN A 188 -4.71 5.05 -13.80
CA ASN A 188 -3.28 4.84 -14.02
C ASN A 188 -2.57 6.07 -14.61
N GLU A 189 -3.28 7.02 -15.23
CA GLU A 189 -2.66 8.27 -15.69
C GLU A 189 -2.09 9.10 -14.53
N VAL A 190 -2.63 8.95 -13.32
CA VAL A 190 -2.10 9.59 -12.11
C VAL A 190 -0.66 9.14 -11.84
N GLU A 191 -0.39 7.84 -11.92
CA GLU A 191 0.97 7.30 -11.76
C GLU A 191 1.89 7.74 -12.91
N ASN A 192 1.39 7.73 -14.15
CA ASN A 192 2.19 8.18 -15.30
C ASN A 192 2.69 9.63 -15.12
N LYS A 193 1.85 10.51 -14.56
CA LYS A 193 2.23 11.89 -14.22
C LYS A 193 3.30 11.94 -13.13
N ILE A 194 3.13 11.18 -12.06
CA ILE A 194 4.08 11.12 -10.94
C ILE A 194 5.43 10.58 -11.42
N GLU A 195 5.44 9.48 -12.17
CA GLU A 195 6.64 8.89 -12.77
C GLU A 195 7.36 9.88 -13.67
N THR A 196 6.64 10.64 -14.50
CA THR A 196 7.23 11.69 -15.35
C THR A 196 8.03 12.71 -14.53
N ILE A 197 7.51 13.12 -13.36
CA ILE A 197 8.22 14.02 -12.46
C ILE A 197 9.43 13.34 -11.84
N ARG A 198 9.30 12.10 -11.37
CA ARG A 198 10.41 11.32 -10.78
C ARG A 198 11.54 11.08 -11.80
N GLU A 199 11.21 10.86 -13.07
CA GLU A 199 12.16 10.77 -14.19
C GLU A 199 12.88 12.09 -14.44
N LYS A 200 12.15 13.21 -14.53
CA LYS A 200 12.72 14.56 -14.67
C LYS A 200 13.67 14.92 -13.52
N LEU A 201 13.34 14.46 -12.31
CA LEU A 201 14.19 14.58 -11.12
C LEU A 201 15.36 13.58 -11.08
N LYS A 202 15.41 12.62 -12.01
CA LYS A 202 16.43 11.55 -12.11
C LYS A 202 16.51 10.66 -10.87
N LEU A 203 15.36 10.34 -10.29
CA LEU A 203 15.27 9.58 -9.04
C LEU A 203 15.07 8.08 -9.24
N ILE A 204 14.60 7.65 -10.42
CA ILE A 204 14.21 6.26 -10.66
C ILE A 204 15.25 5.50 -11.49
N LYS A 205 15.38 4.20 -11.19
CA LYS A 205 16.04 3.20 -12.04
C LYS A 205 15.22 1.92 -12.09
N PRO A 206 15.31 1.13 -13.17
CA PRO A 206 14.70 -0.19 -13.23
C PRO A 206 15.10 -1.05 -12.03
N ILE A 207 14.16 -1.84 -11.49
CA ILE A 207 14.39 -2.67 -10.29
C ILE A 207 15.58 -3.61 -10.46
N LYS A 208 15.76 -4.18 -11.66
CA LYS A 208 16.90 -5.04 -12.03
C LYS A 208 18.28 -4.35 -11.93
N GLU A 209 18.31 -3.02 -11.93
CA GLU A 209 19.54 -2.23 -11.79
C GLU A 209 19.78 -1.76 -10.34
N GLN A 210 18.85 -2.04 -9.44
CA GLN A 210 18.99 -1.73 -8.02
C GLN A 210 19.85 -2.81 -7.35
N ASN A 211 20.81 -2.38 -6.52
CA ASN A 211 21.53 -3.31 -5.66
C ASN A 211 20.74 -3.50 -4.36
N LEU A 212 19.82 -4.46 -4.34
CA LEU A 212 18.97 -4.76 -3.18
C LEU A 212 19.71 -5.52 -2.05
N PHE A 213 21.04 -5.57 -2.05
CA PHE A 213 21.85 -6.13 -0.98
C PHE A 213 22.51 -5.02 -0.16
N LEU A 214 22.06 -4.82 1.07
CA LEU A 214 22.67 -3.93 2.05
C LEU A 214 23.57 -4.68 3.03
N ASP A 215 23.11 -5.85 3.52
CA ASP A 215 23.82 -6.58 4.59
C ASP A 215 24.76 -7.66 4.03
N LYS A 216 24.20 -8.68 3.38
CA LYS A 216 24.97 -9.83 2.87
C LYS A 216 24.49 -10.22 1.48
N LYS A 217 25.42 -10.25 0.53
CA LYS A 217 25.14 -10.82 -0.79
C LYS A 217 25.18 -12.35 -0.71
N ASN A 218 24.04 -12.98 -0.87
CA ASN A 218 23.94 -14.42 -0.99
C ASN A 218 23.00 -14.79 -2.15
N SER A 219 23.58 -15.00 -3.32
CA SER A 219 22.80 -15.33 -4.51
C SER A 219 22.45 -16.82 -4.51
N ILE A 220 21.18 -17.10 -4.75
CA ILE A 220 20.62 -18.44 -4.86
C ILE A 220 20.04 -18.55 -6.27
N ASP A 221 20.39 -19.62 -6.98
CA ASP A 221 19.70 -19.98 -8.22
C ASP A 221 18.48 -20.81 -7.84
N PHE A 222 17.28 -20.26 -8.01
CA PHE A 222 16.01 -20.91 -7.69
C PHE A 222 15.53 -21.83 -8.81
N GLY A 223 16.19 -21.83 -9.97
CA GLY A 223 15.76 -22.54 -11.17
C GLY A 223 14.48 -21.96 -11.77
N THR A 224 13.73 -22.78 -12.49
CA THR A 224 12.45 -22.41 -13.13
C THR A 224 11.27 -23.00 -12.37
N PHE A 225 10.11 -22.34 -12.47
CA PHE A 225 8.84 -22.90 -12.03
C PHE A 225 8.39 -23.98 -13.01
N GLU A 226 7.98 -25.14 -12.51
CA GLU A 226 7.42 -26.22 -13.33
C GLU A 226 5.89 -26.13 -13.37
N ASP A 227 5.31 -26.07 -14.57
CA ASP A 227 3.85 -25.96 -14.72
C ASP A 227 3.14 -27.29 -14.41
N ASP A 228 3.79 -28.43 -14.69
CA ASP A 228 3.24 -29.78 -14.50
C ASP A 228 3.92 -30.49 -13.31
N TYR A 229 3.37 -30.31 -12.11
CA TYR A 229 3.86 -30.97 -10.89
C TYR A 229 2.74 -31.72 -10.14
N LYS A 230 3.13 -32.58 -9.20
CA LYS A 230 2.19 -33.35 -8.37
C LYS A 230 2.31 -32.91 -6.92
N ILE A 231 1.18 -32.51 -6.34
CA ILE A 231 1.09 -32.18 -4.91
C ILE A 231 1.25 -33.47 -4.09
N LYS A 232 2.37 -33.57 -3.37
CA LYS A 232 2.64 -34.61 -2.38
C LYS A 232 2.45 -34.10 -0.95
N HIS A 233 2.66 -32.80 -0.74
CA HIS A 233 2.49 -32.11 0.53
C HIS A 233 1.55 -30.91 0.33
N ASN A 234 0.45 -30.87 1.07
CA ASN A 234 -0.63 -29.89 0.89
C ASN A 234 -0.55 -28.70 1.87
N PHE A 235 0.42 -28.70 2.80
CA PHE A 235 0.67 -27.61 3.76
C PHE A 235 -0.54 -27.26 4.66
N GLU A 236 -1.39 -28.24 5.00
CA GLU A 236 -2.63 -27.99 5.77
C GLU A 236 -2.43 -27.37 7.16
N ASP A 237 -1.29 -27.66 7.80
CA ASP A 237 -0.95 -27.14 9.13
C ASP A 237 -0.16 -25.81 9.08
N PHE A 238 0.02 -25.21 7.90
CA PHE A 238 0.82 -23.99 7.72
C PHE A 238 -0.05 -22.75 7.44
N ASN A 239 0.40 -21.63 7.98
CA ASN A 239 -0.05 -20.28 7.68
C ASN A 239 0.95 -19.62 6.73
N LEU A 240 0.58 -19.40 5.47
CA LEU A 240 1.46 -18.80 4.47
C LEU A 240 1.06 -17.35 4.22
N ALA A 241 2.00 -16.41 4.37
CA ALA A 241 1.83 -15.07 3.84
C ALA A 241 2.37 -15.01 2.41
N TYR A 242 1.72 -14.25 1.53
CA TYR A 242 2.18 -14.04 0.15
C TYR A 242 2.33 -12.55 -0.12
N PHE A 243 3.56 -12.09 -0.35
CA PHE A 243 3.78 -10.72 -0.78
C PHE A 243 3.62 -10.60 -2.30
N SER A 244 2.45 -10.11 -2.73
CA SER A 244 2.15 -9.82 -4.14
C SER A 244 2.61 -8.43 -4.60
N GLY A 245 2.75 -7.46 -3.67
CA GLY A 245 2.98 -6.07 -4.04
C GLY A 245 1.86 -5.52 -4.92
N LEU A 246 2.21 -4.91 -6.06
CA LEU A 246 1.23 -4.27 -6.95
C LEU A 246 0.47 -5.24 -7.85
N GLU A 247 1.08 -6.37 -8.20
CA GLU A 247 0.54 -7.32 -9.18
C GLU A 247 0.69 -8.75 -8.65
N LYS A 248 -0.38 -9.54 -8.73
CA LYS A 248 -0.32 -10.94 -8.31
C LYS A 248 0.30 -11.80 -9.42
N ASP A 249 1.20 -12.70 -9.05
CA ASP A 249 1.76 -13.70 -9.95
C ASP A 249 0.79 -14.88 -10.08
N VAL A 250 0.38 -15.18 -11.32
CA VAL A 250 -0.62 -16.21 -11.60
C VAL A 250 -0.15 -17.60 -11.16
N GLN A 251 1.14 -17.92 -11.33
CA GLN A 251 1.67 -19.23 -10.93
C GLN A 251 1.69 -19.38 -9.41
N THR A 252 2.09 -18.34 -8.69
CA THR A 252 2.07 -18.33 -7.22
C THR A 252 0.64 -18.47 -6.70
N LEU A 253 -0.32 -17.73 -7.26
CA LEU A 253 -1.73 -17.86 -6.87
C LEU A 253 -2.27 -19.27 -7.08
N GLN A 254 -2.07 -19.84 -8.28
CA GLN A 254 -2.51 -21.20 -8.59
C GLN A 254 -1.86 -22.24 -7.66
N LEU A 255 -0.58 -22.08 -7.34
CA LEU A 255 0.10 -22.91 -6.37
C LEU A 255 -0.58 -22.81 -5.01
N LEU A 256 -0.76 -21.60 -4.46
CA LEU A 256 -1.35 -21.39 -3.14
C LEU A 256 -2.81 -21.88 -3.05
N GLU A 257 -3.62 -21.65 -4.08
CA GLU A 257 -5.01 -22.14 -4.18
C GLU A 257 -5.11 -23.67 -4.22
N SER A 258 -4.06 -24.35 -4.67
CA SER A 258 -4.00 -25.81 -4.71
C SER A 258 -3.61 -26.44 -3.36
N LEU A 259 -3.17 -25.63 -2.40
CA LEU A 259 -2.77 -26.06 -1.06
C LEU A 259 -3.94 -25.93 -0.08
N ASN A 260 -3.87 -26.71 0.99
CA ASN A 260 -4.79 -26.61 2.13
C ASN A 260 -4.28 -25.65 3.21
N ALA A 261 -3.23 -24.87 2.92
CA ALA A 261 -2.65 -23.91 3.84
C ALA A 261 -3.62 -22.76 4.14
N LYS A 262 -3.53 -22.20 5.35
CA LYS A 262 -4.20 -20.94 5.65
C LYS A 262 -3.40 -19.80 5.03
N ILE A 263 -4.03 -19.03 4.14
CA ILE A 263 -3.38 -17.86 3.55
C ILE A 263 -3.59 -16.65 4.46
N ILE A 264 -2.49 -16.04 4.87
CA ILE A 264 -2.46 -14.77 5.60
C ILE A 264 -2.40 -13.65 4.57
N ASP A 265 -3.50 -12.89 4.49
CA ASP A 265 -3.64 -11.77 3.58
C ASP A 265 -3.86 -10.49 4.40
N THR A 266 -2.87 -9.61 4.39
CA THR A 266 -2.90 -8.35 5.12
C THR A 266 -2.68 -7.19 4.16
N PRO A 267 -3.15 -5.97 4.49
CA PRO A 267 -3.00 -4.82 3.58
C PRO A 267 -1.55 -4.55 3.15
N SER A 268 -0.57 -4.85 4.00
CA SER A 268 0.85 -4.65 3.67
C SER A 268 1.34 -5.56 2.54
N MET A 269 0.71 -6.73 2.31
CA MET A 269 1.03 -7.68 1.24
C MET A 269 0.80 -7.15 -0.18
N HIS A 270 0.05 -6.05 -0.29
CA HIS A 270 -0.31 -5.42 -1.57
C HIS A 270 0.29 -4.02 -1.75
N THR A 271 1.26 -3.65 -0.92
CA THR A 271 1.88 -2.32 -0.95
C THR A 271 3.09 -2.27 -1.88
N ASP A 272 3.34 -1.11 -2.48
CA ASP A 272 4.60 -0.82 -3.15
C ASP A 272 5.72 -0.59 -2.11
N LEU A 273 6.90 -1.15 -2.39
CA LEU A 273 8.11 -1.05 -1.56
C LEU A 273 9.07 0.07 -2.02
N ALA A 274 8.64 0.91 -2.97
CA ALA A 274 9.41 2.03 -3.52
C ALA A 274 10.78 1.61 -4.12
N LEU A 275 10.85 0.42 -4.72
CA LEU A 275 12.15 -0.16 -5.13
C LEU A 275 12.85 0.60 -6.26
N GLN A 276 12.13 1.36 -7.08
CA GLN A 276 12.73 2.19 -8.14
C GLN A 276 13.64 3.31 -7.60
N THR A 277 13.44 3.74 -6.35
CA THR A 277 14.26 4.75 -5.68
C THR A 277 15.20 4.16 -4.63
N PHE A 278 15.34 2.84 -4.56
CA PHE A 278 16.17 2.16 -3.54
C PHE A 278 17.61 2.69 -3.50
N HIS A 279 18.25 2.94 -4.65
CA HIS A 279 19.61 3.48 -4.71
C HIS A 279 19.78 4.91 -4.14
N VAL A 280 18.71 5.69 -4.01
CA VAL A 280 18.74 7.03 -3.38
C VAL A 280 18.12 7.03 -1.98
N ASN A 281 17.24 6.07 -1.67
CA ASN A 281 16.49 6.01 -0.42
C ASN A 281 16.18 4.58 0.03
N SER A 282 17.24 3.78 0.23
CA SER A 282 17.11 2.39 0.65
C SER A 282 16.46 2.23 2.03
N ASP A 283 16.71 3.18 2.95
CA ASP A 283 16.19 3.09 4.32
C ASP A 283 14.65 3.09 4.34
N PHE A 284 14.02 3.85 3.44
CA PHE A 284 12.56 3.86 3.31
C PHE A 284 12.02 2.53 2.78
N SER A 285 12.59 1.98 1.71
CA SER A 285 12.21 0.66 1.21
C SER A 285 12.39 -0.45 2.25
N ILE A 286 13.46 -0.38 3.05
CA ILE A 286 13.70 -1.33 4.15
C ILE A 286 12.67 -1.16 5.26
N LYS A 287 12.25 0.07 5.57
CA LYS A 287 11.16 0.34 6.52
C LYS A 287 9.84 -0.28 6.05
N LEU A 288 9.48 -0.09 4.77
CA LEU A 288 8.30 -0.71 4.16
C LEU A 288 8.38 -2.25 4.22
N ALA A 289 9.50 -2.82 3.77
CA ALA A 289 9.71 -4.28 3.79
C ALA A 289 9.66 -4.85 5.22
N SER A 290 10.21 -4.13 6.21
CA SER A 290 10.12 -4.56 7.62
C SER A 290 8.67 -4.60 8.12
N THR A 291 7.81 -3.70 7.64
CA THR A 291 6.39 -3.72 8.01
C THR A 291 5.71 -4.95 7.46
N VAL A 292 5.92 -5.29 6.19
CA VAL A 292 5.37 -6.51 5.58
C VAL A 292 5.76 -7.76 6.38
N MET A 293 7.05 -7.90 6.69
CA MET A 293 7.56 -9.05 7.45
C MET A 293 6.95 -9.15 8.85
N LEU A 294 6.86 -8.01 9.57
CA LEU A 294 6.34 -7.96 10.93
C LEU A 294 4.82 -8.16 10.97
N ASP A 295 4.09 -7.60 10.01
CA ASP A 295 2.64 -7.75 9.90
C ASP A 295 2.26 -9.20 9.59
N ALA A 296 2.98 -9.87 8.67
CA ALA A 296 2.81 -11.30 8.45
C ALA A 296 3.08 -12.11 9.73
N PHE A 297 4.19 -11.82 10.43
CA PHE A 297 4.56 -12.52 11.65
C PHE A 297 3.53 -12.30 12.79
N ASP A 298 3.08 -11.07 12.99
CA ASP A 298 2.08 -10.71 14.00
C ASP A 298 0.71 -11.35 13.72
N ASN A 299 0.43 -11.64 12.43
CA ASN A 299 -0.73 -12.43 11.99
C ASN A 299 -0.46 -13.95 11.93
N SER A 300 0.60 -14.41 12.59
CA SER A 300 0.96 -15.83 12.75
C SER A 300 1.30 -16.55 11.45
N ALA A 301 1.83 -15.85 10.45
CA ALA A 301 2.43 -16.50 9.29
C ALA A 301 3.66 -17.32 9.72
N ASP A 302 3.79 -18.52 9.18
CA ASP A 302 4.94 -19.39 9.31
C ASP A 302 6.03 -18.99 8.31
N LEU A 303 5.63 -18.64 7.08
CA LEU A 303 6.54 -18.32 5.98
C LEU A 303 6.00 -17.14 5.17
N LEU A 304 6.91 -16.33 4.60
CA LEU A 304 6.58 -15.36 3.56
C LEU A 304 6.98 -15.89 2.17
N VAL A 305 6.01 -16.02 1.28
CA VAL A 305 6.22 -16.42 -0.12
C VAL A 305 6.43 -15.18 -0.99
N VAL A 306 7.41 -15.24 -1.89
CA VAL A 306 7.73 -14.17 -2.85
C VAL A 306 7.93 -14.70 -4.28
N ASP A 307 7.63 -13.85 -5.26
CA ASP A 307 7.54 -14.26 -6.67
C ASP A 307 8.88 -14.26 -7.43
N CYS A 308 9.87 -13.48 -6.97
CA CYS A 308 11.10 -13.29 -7.70
C CYS A 308 12.32 -13.09 -6.81
N GLU A 309 13.50 -13.26 -7.40
CA GLU A 309 14.78 -13.16 -6.68
C GLU A 309 15.00 -11.80 -6.03
N ASN A 310 14.61 -10.71 -6.70
CA ASN A 310 14.78 -9.35 -6.16
C ASN A 310 14.02 -9.16 -4.84
N LEU A 311 12.78 -9.66 -4.77
CA LEU A 311 11.98 -9.63 -3.54
C LEU A 311 12.56 -10.58 -2.49
N PHE A 312 12.97 -11.78 -2.90
CA PHE A 312 13.65 -12.71 -2.00
C PHE A 312 14.88 -12.06 -1.35
N TYR A 313 15.76 -11.44 -2.13
CA TYR A 313 16.95 -10.81 -1.59
C TYR A 313 16.62 -9.59 -0.72
N LEU A 314 15.60 -8.81 -1.10
CA LEU A 314 15.13 -7.70 -0.27
C LEU A 314 14.74 -8.20 1.12
N PHE A 315 13.88 -9.23 1.20
CA PHE A 315 13.31 -9.74 2.44
C PHE A 315 14.26 -10.62 3.23
N ASP A 316 14.94 -11.56 2.58
CA ASP A 316 15.81 -12.52 3.25
C ASP A 316 17.18 -11.94 3.59
N SER A 317 17.82 -11.24 2.65
CA SER A 317 19.23 -10.86 2.81
C SER A 317 19.47 -9.59 3.62
N ASN A 318 18.44 -8.77 3.90
CA ASN A 318 18.56 -7.48 4.59
C ASN A 318 17.94 -7.45 5.99
N ARG A 319 17.93 -8.58 6.71
CA ARG A 319 17.30 -8.67 8.04
C ARG A 319 17.85 -7.66 9.03
N LYS A 320 19.17 -7.40 9.04
CA LYS A 320 19.77 -6.49 10.03
C LYS A 320 19.37 -5.05 9.75
N ALA A 321 19.33 -4.67 8.47
CA ALA A 321 18.81 -3.37 8.07
C ALA A 321 17.33 -3.21 8.49
N MET A 322 16.49 -4.23 8.27
CA MET A 322 15.09 -4.22 8.73
C MET A 322 14.95 -4.13 10.25
N GLN A 323 15.75 -4.89 11.00
CA GLN A 323 15.77 -4.85 12.47
C GLN A 323 16.18 -3.47 12.98
N LYS A 324 17.16 -2.83 12.32
CA LYS A 324 17.64 -1.49 12.68
C LYS A 324 16.55 -0.43 12.51
N VAL A 325 15.79 -0.45 11.41
CA VAL A 325 14.76 0.57 11.14
C VAL A 325 13.46 0.33 11.91
N SER A 326 13.11 -0.94 12.18
CA SER A 326 11.88 -1.30 12.88
C SER A 326 12.04 -1.38 14.41
N GLY A 327 13.26 -1.58 14.90
CA GLY A 327 13.53 -1.83 16.32
C GLY A 327 13.01 -3.18 16.82
N ARG A 328 12.62 -4.09 15.92
CA ARG A 328 12.08 -5.43 16.23
C ARG A 328 12.90 -6.51 15.53
N GLU A 329 12.94 -7.70 16.12
CA GLU A 329 13.54 -8.86 15.45
C GLU A 329 12.70 -9.30 14.25
N ILE A 330 13.35 -9.58 13.12
CA ILE A 330 12.73 -10.14 11.92
C ILE A 330 13.12 -11.62 11.85
N ILE A 331 12.21 -12.50 12.29
CA ILE A 331 12.47 -13.94 12.38
C ILE A 331 11.69 -14.79 11.37
N LEU A 332 10.74 -14.18 10.63
CA LEU A 332 9.91 -14.88 9.66
C LEU A 332 10.75 -15.30 8.42
N PRO A 333 10.87 -16.61 8.14
CA PRO A 333 11.59 -17.09 6.96
C PRO A 333 10.87 -16.71 5.67
N VAL A 334 11.64 -16.58 4.60
CA VAL A 334 11.16 -16.16 3.29
C VAL A 334 11.44 -17.30 2.33
N ILE A 335 10.49 -17.64 1.48
CA ILE A 335 10.63 -18.70 0.49
C ILE A 335 10.30 -18.18 -0.90
N HIS A 336 11.12 -18.53 -1.88
CA HIS A 336 10.82 -18.23 -3.28
C HIS A 336 9.75 -19.19 -3.81
N LYS A 337 8.85 -18.73 -4.69
CA LYS A 337 7.77 -19.57 -5.25
C LYS A 337 8.24 -20.93 -5.81
N ASN A 338 9.39 -20.96 -6.48
CA ASN A 338 9.97 -22.19 -7.03
C ASN A 338 10.45 -23.17 -5.94
N GLU A 339 10.91 -22.68 -4.79
CA GLU A 339 11.26 -23.54 -3.65
C GLU A 339 10.00 -24.16 -3.05
N LEU A 340 8.93 -23.36 -2.88
CA LEU A 340 7.65 -23.85 -2.41
C LEU A 340 7.08 -24.93 -3.35
N GLN A 341 7.10 -24.71 -4.67
CA GLN A 341 6.66 -25.71 -5.65
C GLN A 341 7.41 -27.04 -5.52
N LYS A 342 8.73 -27.00 -5.30
CA LYS A 342 9.56 -28.21 -5.09
C LYS A 342 9.22 -28.91 -3.77
N LEU A 343 9.02 -28.16 -2.68
CA LEU A 343 8.60 -28.73 -1.40
C LEU A 343 7.23 -29.42 -1.51
N VAL A 344 6.27 -28.76 -2.14
CA VAL A 344 4.93 -29.31 -2.46
C VAL A 344 5.03 -30.60 -3.28
N SER A 345 6.00 -30.66 -4.19
CA SER A 345 6.27 -31.83 -5.05
C SER A 345 7.05 -32.96 -4.34
N GLY A 346 7.44 -32.75 -3.10
CA GLY A 346 8.23 -33.67 -2.28
C GLY A 346 9.71 -33.75 -2.66
N GLU A 347 10.23 -32.74 -3.35
CA GLU A 347 11.63 -32.66 -3.82
C GLU A 347 12.56 -32.02 -2.78
N HIS A 348 12.41 -32.41 -1.52
CA HIS A 348 13.13 -31.85 -0.38
C HIS A 348 14.66 -31.88 -0.56
N GLU A 349 15.21 -33.00 -1.03
CA GLU A 349 16.66 -33.14 -1.21
C GLU A 349 17.22 -32.23 -2.33
N ALA A 350 16.39 -31.88 -3.32
CA ALA A 350 16.79 -30.97 -4.40
C ALA A 350 16.82 -29.51 -3.93
N VAL A 351 15.90 -29.10 -3.06
CA VAL A 351 15.79 -27.72 -2.56
C VAL A 351 16.67 -27.46 -1.32
N LYS A 352 17.00 -28.48 -0.54
CA LYS A 352 17.82 -28.37 0.69
C LYS A 352 19.12 -27.57 0.57
N PRO A 353 19.91 -27.67 -0.52
CA PRO A 353 21.10 -26.83 -0.70
C PRO A 353 20.77 -25.33 -0.84
N GLN A 354 19.58 -24.99 -1.32
CA GLN A 354 19.07 -23.62 -1.41
C GLN A 354 18.61 -23.15 -0.03
N LEU A 355 17.76 -23.91 0.67
CA LEU A 355 17.24 -23.57 2.01
C LEU A 355 18.36 -23.27 3.02
N LYS A 356 19.44 -24.05 3.01
CA LYS A 356 20.62 -23.82 3.88
C LYS A 356 21.36 -22.50 3.66
N LYS A 357 21.08 -21.81 2.55
CA LYS A 357 21.64 -20.50 2.23
C LYS A 357 20.77 -19.35 2.74
N HIS A 358 19.52 -19.61 3.11
CA HIS A 358 18.64 -18.58 3.66
C HIS A 358 19.24 -18.02 4.95
N VAL A 359 18.92 -16.76 5.27
CA VAL A 359 19.38 -16.16 6.53
C VAL A 359 18.73 -16.84 7.74
N ILE A 360 17.48 -17.26 7.58
CA ILE A 360 16.75 -18.07 8.57
C ILE A 360 16.32 -19.34 7.87
N ASP A 361 16.71 -20.48 8.45
CA ASP A 361 16.43 -21.79 7.87
C ASP A 361 14.93 -22.09 7.97
N PRO A 362 14.22 -22.21 6.82
CA PRO A 362 12.79 -22.53 6.82
C PRO A 362 12.48 -23.94 7.37
N GLU A 363 13.46 -24.85 7.45
CA GLU A 363 13.28 -26.19 8.03
C GLU A 363 13.08 -26.17 9.57
N ILE A 364 13.22 -25.01 10.22
CA ILE A 364 13.07 -24.86 11.68
C ILE A 364 11.59 -24.75 12.09
N ILE A 365 10.68 -24.47 11.16
CA ILE A 365 9.26 -24.19 11.43
C ILE A 365 8.42 -25.46 11.46
#